data_AF-A0ABD2ZUG1-F1
#
_entry.id   AF-A0ABD2ZUG1-F1
#
_cell.length_a   1.000
_cell.length_b   1.000
_cell.length_c   1.000
_cell.angle_alpha   90.00
_cell.angle_beta   90.00
_cell.angle_gamma   90.00
#
_symmetry.space_group_name_H-M   'P 1'
#
loop_
_entity.id
_entity.type
_entity.pdbx_description
1 polymer ?
#
loop_
_entity_poly.entity_id
_entity_poly.type
_entity_poly.pdbx_seq_one_letter_code
_entity_poly.pdbx_strand_id
1 'polypeptide(L)'
;MDYNQVMSMTFDTVEDAEFFYIIYARAMGFGVRKSDMKFYEDGSARYRKWYCCKQGEREDRWLNMENRKRQPKAITRVNCNACFRIKYDKSIEKFVVTEFSREHTHPLASPSAVPFLR
;
A
#
# COMPACT_ATOMS: atom_id res chain seq x y z
N MET A 1 -7.61 -14.75 4.08
CA MET A 1 -7.58 -14.88 2.60
C MET A 1 -6.31 -15.62 2.22
N ASP A 2 -6.41 -16.55 1.27
CA ASP A 2 -5.27 -17.31 0.76
C ASP A 2 -4.45 -16.47 -0.23
N TYR A 3 -3.13 -16.70 -0.28
CA TYR A 3 -2.24 -15.98 -1.19
C TYR A 3 -2.63 -16.19 -2.66
N ASN A 4 -2.90 -17.45 -3.04
CA ASN A 4 -3.21 -17.78 -4.44
C ASN A 4 -4.55 -17.17 -4.86
N GLN A 5 -5.51 -17.12 -3.95
CA GLN A 5 -6.79 -16.48 -4.18
C GLN A 5 -6.61 -15.00 -4.53
N VAL A 6 -5.82 -14.25 -3.73
CA VAL A 6 -5.58 -12.83 -3.99
C VAL A 6 -4.82 -12.62 -5.30
N MET A 7 -3.81 -13.45 -5.60
CA MET A 7 -3.05 -13.37 -6.85
C MET A 7 -3.91 -13.61 -8.10
N SER A 8 -5.00 -14.36 -7.98
CA SER A 8 -5.94 -14.63 -9.08
C SER A 8 -7.02 -13.56 -9.27
N MET A 9 -7.09 -12.55 -8.38
CA MET A 9 -8.11 -11.51 -8.46
C MET A 9 -7.85 -10.54 -9.61
N THR A 10 -8.95 -10.02 -10.15
CA THR A 10 -8.96 -8.96 -11.17
C THR A 10 -9.89 -7.84 -10.75
N PHE A 11 -9.57 -6.62 -11.14
CA PHE A 11 -10.34 -5.42 -10.81
C PHE A 11 -10.63 -4.61 -12.08
N ASP A 12 -11.79 -3.98 -12.12
CA ASP A 12 -12.18 -3.12 -13.24
C ASP A 12 -11.53 -1.74 -13.12
N THR A 13 -11.39 -1.23 -11.88
CA THR A 13 -10.77 0.08 -11.61
C THR A 13 -9.62 -0.01 -10.59
N VAL A 14 -8.80 1.05 -10.53
CA VAL A 14 -7.74 1.18 -9.51
C VAL A 14 -8.36 1.38 -8.13
N GLU A 15 -9.50 2.04 -8.06
CA GLU A 15 -10.28 2.32 -6.87
C GLU A 15 -10.85 1.04 -6.24
N ASP A 16 -11.33 0.09 -7.05
CA ASP A 16 -11.82 -1.21 -6.55
C ASP A 16 -10.69 -2.00 -5.88
N ALA A 17 -9.53 -2.03 -6.52
CA ALA A 17 -8.34 -2.67 -5.98
C ALA A 17 -7.83 -1.96 -4.70
N GLU A 18 -7.92 -0.64 -4.67
CA GLU A 18 -7.59 0.16 -3.49
C GLU A 18 -8.52 -0.17 -2.32
N PHE A 19 -9.82 -0.20 -2.58
CA PHE A 19 -10.84 -0.50 -1.57
C PHE A 19 -10.66 -1.91 -1.01
N PHE A 20 -10.44 -2.90 -1.89
CA PHE A 20 -10.10 -4.27 -1.50
C PHE A 20 -8.89 -4.30 -0.55
N TYR A 21 -7.80 -3.64 -0.92
CA TYR A 21 -6.58 -3.68 -0.10
C TYR A 21 -6.74 -2.91 1.22
N ILE A 22 -7.52 -1.83 1.25
CA ILE A 22 -7.86 -1.11 2.49
C ILE A 22 -8.67 -2.01 3.44
N ILE A 23 -9.68 -2.73 2.94
CA ILE A 23 -10.46 -3.66 3.76
C ILE A 23 -9.56 -4.76 4.31
N TYR A 24 -8.75 -5.37 3.45
CA TYR A 24 -7.77 -6.39 3.85
C TYR A 24 -6.85 -5.85 4.96
N ALA A 25 -6.28 -4.67 4.77
CA ALA A 25 -5.36 -4.07 5.72
C ALA A 25 -6.02 -3.78 7.07
N ARG A 26 -7.27 -3.27 7.08
CA ARG A 26 -8.03 -3.04 8.31
C ARG A 26 -8.34 -4.35 9.04
N ALA A 27 -8.74 -5.39 8.30
CA ALA A 27 -9.01 -6.71 8.89
C ALA A 27 -7.74 -7.35 9.50
N MET A 28 -6.58 -7.13 8.87
CA MET A 28 -5.30 -7.62 9.38
C MET A 28 -4.69 -6.71 10.46
N GLY A 29 -5.10 -5.45 10.55
CA GLY A 29 -4.62 -4.51 11.57
C GLY A 29 -3.42 -3.65 11.15
N PHE A 30 -3.34 -3.23 9.89
CA PHE A 30 -2.36 -2.24 9.45
C PHE A 30 -2.98 -1.13 8.56
N GLY A 31 -2.31 0.02 8.49
CA GLY A 31 -2.71 1.12 7.61
C GLY A 31 -2.08 1.00 6.22
N VAL A 32 -2.73 1.58 5.21
CA VAL A 32 -2.28 1.53 3.81
C VAL A 32 -1.70 2.87 3.39
N ARG A 33 -0.56 2.84 2.69
CA ARG A 33 0.05 4.01 2.05
C ARG A 33 0.05 3.84 0.54
N LYS A 34 -0.53 4.81 -0.17
CA LYS A 34 -0.43 4.88 -1.63
C LYS A 34 1.03 5.13 -2.04
N SER A 35 1.53 4.39 -3.01
CA SER A 35 2.86 4.58 -3.59
C SER A 35 2.78 4.84 -5.08
N ASP A 36 3.63 4.18 -5.84
CA ASP A 36 3.94 4.54 -7.21
C ASP A 36 2.73 4.23 -8.08
N MET A 37 2.50 5.13 -9.02
CA MET A 37 1.55 4.98 -10.10
C MET A 37 2.28 5.34 -11.38
N LYS A 38 2.10 4.53 -12.41
CA LYS A 38 2.47 4.93 -13.76
C LYS A 38 1.24 4.88 -14.64
N PHE A 39 1.24 5.77 -15.61
CA PHE A 39 0.22 5.88 -16.64
C PHE A 39 0.81 5.48 -17.99
N TYR A 40 -0.05 5.10 -18.91
CA TYR A 40 0.24 5.06 -20.34
C TYR A 40 0.18 6.49 -20.91
N GLU A 41 0.58 6.65 -22.17
CA GLU A 41 0.57 7.95 -22.86
C GLU A 41 -0.83 8.54 -23.03
N ASP A 42 -1.84 7.68 -23.10
CA ASP A 42 -3.27 8.04 -23.14
C ASP A 42 -3.83 8.49 -21.78
N GLY A 43 -3.01 8.50 -20.72
CA GLY A 43 -3.43 8.86 -19.36
C GLY A 43 -4.09 7.72 -18.58
N SER A 44 -4.25 6.53 -19.16
CA SER A 44 -4.80 5.37 -18.45
C SER A 44 -3.77 4.80 -17.46
N ALA A 45 -4.24 4.30 -16.31
CA ALA A 45 -3.34 3.78 -15.28
C ALA A 45 -2.69 2.45 -15.73
N ARG A 46 -1.37 2.43 -15.86
CA ARG A 46 -0.59 1.25 -16.22
C ARG A 46 -0.41 0.30 -15.04
N TYR A 47 -0.04 0.84 -13.89
CA TYR A 47 0.04 0.08 -12.64
C TYR A 47 -0.11 1.01 -11.44
N ARG A 48 -0.52 0.42 -10.32
CA ARG A 48 -0.56 1.09 -9.02
C ARG A 48 -0.04 0.16 -7.93
N LYS A 49 0.71 0.73 -6.98
CA LYS A 49 1.23 0.00 -5.81
C LYS A 49 0.82 0.66 -4.50
N TRP A 50 0.51 -0.17 -3.52
CA TRP A 50 0.24 0.19 -2.14
C TRP A 50 1.18 -0.54 -1.19
N TYR A 51 1.52 0.10 -0.09
CA TYR A 51 2.38 -0.44 0.96
C TYR A 51 1.68 -0.41 2.31
N CYS A 52 2.21 -1.18 3.26
CA CYS A 52 1.96 -0.92 4.67
C CYS A 52 2.42 0.50 5.05
N CYS A 53 1.72 1.15 5.97
CA CYS A 53 2.05 2.48 6.47
C CYS A 53 3.46 2.55 7.11
N LYS A 54 3.96 1.42 7.62
CA LYS A 54 5.31 1.29 8.19
C LYS A 54 6.38 0.83 7.19
N GLN A 55 6.09 0.84 5.89
CA GLN A 55 7.05 0.42 4.85
C GLN A 55 8.23 1.40 4.71
N GLY A 56 9.40 0.80 4.43
CA GLY A 56 10.64 1.49 4.12
C GLY A 56 11.29 2.19 5.30
N GLU A 57 12.21 3.08 4.99
CA GLU A 57 12.88 3.95 5.94
C GLU A 57 12.49 5.41 5.65
N ARG A 58 12.66 6.29 6.62
CA ARG A 58 12.48 7.72 6.40
C ARG A 58 13.85 8.33 6.08
N GLU A 59 14.00 8.88 4.88
CA GLU A 59 15.27 9.48 4.47
C GLU A 59 15.68 10.62 5.42
N ASP A 60 16.99 10.71 5.71
CA ASP A 60 17.58 11.67 6.65
C ASP A 60 17.30 13.13 6.32
N ARG A 61 17.17 13.46 5.04
CA ARG A 61 16.80 14.82 4.60
C ARG A 61 15.44 15.27 5.15
N TRP A 62 14.56 14.33 5.49
CA TRP A 62 13.27 14.61 6.13
C TRP A 62 13.34 14.58 7.67
N LEU A 63 14.48 14.26 8.25
CA LEU A 63 14.74 14.33 9.69
C LEU A 63 15.42 15.65 10.02
N ASN A 64 16.44 16.03 9.25
CA ASN A 64 17.36 17.13 9.53
C ASN A 64 17.09 18.39 8.68
N MET A 65 15.83 18.76 8.47
CA MET A 65 15.50 20.03 7.81
C MET A 65 15.71 21.20 8.79
N GLU A 66 16.73 22.02 8.55
CA GLU A 66 17.07 23.18 9.42
C GLU A 66 15.94 24.22 9.48
N ASN A 67 15.23 24.48 8.37
CA ASN A 67 14.18 25.52 8.28
C ASN A 67 12.75 25.03 8.61
N ARG A 68 12.59 24.12 9.59
CA ARG A 68 11.29 23.50 9.87
C ARG A 68 10.40 24.34 10.80
N LYS A 69 9.20 24.71 10.32
CA LYS A 69 8.18 25.42 11.12
C LYS A 69 7.42 24.54 12.13
N ARG A 70 7.46 23.21 11.99
CA ARG A 70 6.76 22.24 12.85
C ARG A 70 7.71 21.12 13.23
N GLN A 71 7.53 20.54 14.42
CA GLN A 71 8.33 19.41 14.86
C GLN A 71 8.23 18.21 13.89
N PRO A 72 9.31 17.41 13.74
CA PRO A 72 9.27 16.19 12.95
C PRO A 72 8.19 15.24 13.49
N LYS A 73 7.34 14.70 12.60
CA LYS A 73 6.48 13.56 12.97
C LYS A 73 7.34 12.39 13.44
N ALA A 74 6.84 11.62 14.40
CA ALA A 74 7.48 10.39 14.87
C ALA A 74 7.85 9.46 13.70
N ILE A 75 9.00 8.80 13.81
CA ILE A 75 9.42 7.78 12.84
C ILE A 75 8.55 6.55 13.07
N THR A 76 7.76 6.21 12.06
CA THR A 76 6.80 5.10 12.09
C THR A 76 7.14 3.99 11.11
N ARG A 77 8.13 4.22 10.23
CA ARG A 77 8.57 3.25 9.23
C ARG A 77 9.63 2.32 9.83
N VAL A 78 9.48 1.03 9.59
CA VAL A 78 10.28 -0.06 10.18
C VAL A 78 10.70 -1.08 9.11
N ASN A 79 10.89 -0.61 7.87
CA ASN A 79 11.26 -1.45 6.73
C ASN A 79 10.29 -2.63 6.51
N CYS A 80 8.99 -2.38 6.70
CA CYS A 80 7.96 -3.37 6.41
C CYS A 80 7.85 -3.65 4.90
N ASN A 81 7.79 -4.91 4.50
CA ASN A 81 7.75 -5.31 3.09
C ASN A 81 6.34 -5.60 2.56
N ALA A 82 5.33 -5.59 3.42
CA ALA A 82 3.95 -5.83 3.03
C ALA A 82 3.48 -4.81 1.96
N CYS A 83 3.01 -5.35 0.84
CA CYS A 83 2.70 -4.58 -0.35
C CYS A 83 1.59 -5.25 -1.18
N PHE A 84 0.99 -4.45 -2.05
CA PHE A 84 0.02 -4.89 -3.05
C PHE A 84 0.20 -4.09 -4.33
N ARG A 85 0.30 -4.77 -5.47
CA ARG A 85 0.48 -4.15 -6.78
C ARG A 85 -0.49 -4.75 -7.79
N ILE A 86 -1.15 -3.87 -8.52
CA ILE A 86 -1.92 -4.22 -9.70
C ILE A 86 -1.29 -3.64 -10.96
N LYS A 87 -1.54 -4.27 -12.09
CA LYS A 87 -1.15 -3.80 -13.43
C LYS A 87 -2.32 -3.97 -14.37
N TYR A 88 -2.53 -3.01 -15.27
CA TYR A 88 -3.52 -3.16 -16.32
C TYR A 88 -3.06 -4.19 -17.35
N ASP A 89 -3.90 -5.18 -17.61
CA ASP A 89 -3.73 -6.17 -18.66
C ASP A 89 -4.65 -5.84 -19.84
N LYS A 90 -4.04 -5.50 -20.97
CA LYS A 90 -4.75 -5.11 -22.19
C LYS A 90 -5.48 -6.27 -22.87
N SER A 91 -5.09 -7.52 -22.59
CA SER A 91 -5.68 -8.70 -23.23
C SER A 91 -7.07 -9.04 -22.67
N ILE A 92 -7.25 -8.79 -21.37
CA ILE A 92 -8.51 -9.04 -20.66
C ILE A 92 -9.22 -7.76 -20.22
N GLU A 93 -8.63 -6.59 -20.53
CA GLU A 93 -9.15 -5.25 -20.21
C GLU A 93 -9.44 -5.04 -18.71
N LYS A 94 -8.61 -5.61 -17.84
CA LYS A 94 -8.74 -5.54 -16.38
C LYS A 94 -7.40 -5.33 -15.69
N PHE A 95 -7.44 -4.84 -14.46
CA PHE A 95 -6.29 -4.82 -13.56
C PHE A 95 -6.08 -6.20 -12.93
N VAL A 96 -4.89 -6.76 -13.10
CA VAL A 96 -4.47 -8.03 -12.49
C VAL A 96 -3.52 -7.78 -11.33
N VAL A 97 -3.58 -8.64 -10.31
CA VAL A 97 -2.61 -8.61 -9.21
C VAL A 97 -1.27 -9.15 -9.69
N THR A 98 -0.20 -8.42 -9.41
CA THR A 98 1.17 -8.78 -9.82
C THR A 98 2.13 -8.95 -8.66
N GLU A 99 1.83 -8.35 -7.50
CA GLU A 99 2.65 -8.45 -6.31
C GLU A 99 1.71 -8.39 -5.10
N PHE A 100 1.81 -9.35 -4.19
CA PHE A 100 1.07 -9.35 -2.94
C PHE A 100 1.97 -9.92 -1.84
N SER A 101 2.37 -9.10 -0.88
CA SER A 101 3.15 -9.55 0.29
C SER A 101 2.35 -9.29 1.56
N ARG A 102 2.12 -10.36 2.31
CA ARG A 102 1.38 -10.35 3.59
C ARG A 102 2.29 -10.28 4.81
N GLU A 103 3.60 -10.35 4.61
CA GLU A 103 4.57 -10.46 5.69
C GLU A 103 4.89 -9.09 6.28
N HIS A 104 4.80 -9.00 7.59
CA HIS A 104 5.09 -7.78 8.34
C HIS A 104 6.29 -8.01 9.26
N THR A 105 7.19 -7.02 9.30
CA THR A 105 8.36 -7.00 10.20
C THR A 105 8.04 -6.37 11.56
N HIS A 106 6.76 -6.11 11.84
CA HIS A 106 6.30 -5.43 13.04
C HIS A 106 4.97 -6.01 13.51
N PRO A 107 4.61 -5.85 14.80
CA PRO A 107 3.31 -6.23 15.28
C PRO A 107 2.21 -5.43 14.59
N LEU A 108 1.10 -6.12 14.31
CA LEU A 108 -0.14 -5.54 13.79
C LEU A 108 -0.96 -4.95 14.95
N ALA A 109 -1.84 -4.02 14.63
CA ALA A 109 -2.71 -3.40 15.61
C ALA A 109 -3.72 -4.42 16.17
N SER A 110 -4.01 -4.31 17.46
CA SER A 110 -5.12 -5.04 18.07
C SER A 110 -6.45 -4.61 17.44
N PRO A 111 -7.50 -5.43 17.50
CA PRO A 111 -8.83 -5.06 17.00
C PRO A 111 -9.35 -3.72 17.56
N SER A 112 -9.04 -3.41 18.82
CA SER A 112 -9.38 -2.13 19.46
C SER A 112 -8.62 -0.93 18.88
N ALA A 113 -7.43 -1.15 18.32
CA ALA A 113 -6.60 -0.10 17.73
C ALA A 113 -6.86 0.11 16.23
N VAL A 114 -7.54 -0.84 15.55
CA VAL A 114 -7.88 -0.76 14.11
C VAL A 114 -8.65 0.51 13.72
N PRO A 115 -9.64 1.00 14.48
CA PRO A 115 -10.35 2.23 14.15
C PRO A 115 -9.45 3.47 14.07
N PHE A 116 -8.30 3.44 14.76
CA PHE A 116 -7.34 4.53 14.83
C PHE A 116 -6.19 4.40 13.81
N LEU A 117 -6.21 3.34 12.98
CA LEU A 117 -5.27 3.20 11.87
C LEU A 117 -5.51 4.30 10.83
N ARG A 118 -4.41 4.84 10.34
CA ARG A 118 -4.35 6.03 9.49
C ARG A 118 -4.06 5.69 8.03
#